data_AF-A0A3M1R3Q8-F1
#
_entry.id   AF-A0A3M1R3Q8-F1
#
_cell.length_a   1.000
_cell.length_b   1.000
_cell.length_c   1.000
_cell.angle_alpha   90.00
_cell.angle_beta   90.00
_cell.angle_gamma   90.00
#
_symmetry.space_group_name_H-M   'P 1'
#
loop_
_entity.id
_entity.type
_entity.pdbx_description
1 polymer ?
#
loop_
_entity_poly.entity_id
_entity_poly.type
_entity_poly.pdbx_seq_one_letter_code
_entity_poly.pdbx_strand_id
1 'polypeptide(L)'
;MATESSLERSRGWLDPSLSRRTFLKSTAAVAAAAAAGPLLRPRKAEAVTTGGLPADPIEQDENIVYSACLQCHGGCGIRAKVVDGVLVKIDGNPYHPNAAEVGHRLPYATPRADSIHT
;
A
#
# COMPACT_ATOMS: atom_id res chain seq x y z
N MET A 1 -39.15 -70.62 27.85
CA MET A 1 -39.97 -69.97 28.89
C MET A 1 -39.10 -68.87 29.49
N ALA A 2 -39.56 -67.60 29.42
CA ALA A 2 -38.95 -66.36 29.95
C ALA A 2 -37.55 -65.97 29.38
N THR A 3 -37.46 -64.99 28.46
CA THR A 3 -37.28 -63.52 28.64
C THR A 3 -35.91 -63.16 29.23
N GLU A 4 -35.13 -62.24 28.65
CA GLU A 4 -35.20 -60.79 28.87
C GLU A 4 -34.52 -60.03 27.70
N SER A 5 -35.21 -59.07 27.06
CA SER A 5 -35.15 -57.63 27.35
C SER A 5 -33.87 -56.93 26.85
N SER A 6 -33.97 -56.27 25.71
CA SER A 6 -33.21 -55.03 25.44
C SER A 6 -34.09 -54.12 24.60
N LEU A 7 -34.38 -52.96 25.18
CA LEU A 7 -35.50 -52.10 24.88
C LEU A 7 -35.36 -51.37 23.53
N GLU A 8 -36.47 -51.32 22.81
CA GLU A 8 -36.73 -50.44 21.67
C GLU A 8 -36.34 -48.99 21.97
N ARG A 9 -35.41 -48.46 21.16
CA ARG A 9 -35.13 -47.02 21.13
C ARG A 9 -36.31 -46.32 20.45
N SER A 10 -37.07 -45.56 21.22
CA SER A 10 -38.26 -44.84 20.76
C SER A 10 -37.92 -43.85 19.63
N ARG A 11 -38.64 -43.97 18.51
CA ARG A 11 -38.57 -43.05 17.37
C ARG A 11 -39.43 -41.83 17.69
N GLY A 12 -38.79 -40.77 18.17
CA GLY A 12 -39.43 -39.49 18.48
C GLY A 12 -39.53 -38.54 17.28
N TRP A 13 -40.28 -37.46 17.48
CA TRP A 13 -40.68 -36.43 16.51
C TRP A 13 -39.53 -35.57 15.92
N LEU A 14 -38.28 -35.83 16.29
CA LEU A 14 -37.08 -35.12 15.86
C LEU A 14 -36.08 -36.05 15.17
N ASP A 15 -36.54 -36.83 14.20
CA ASP A 15 -35.65 -37.52 13.28
C ASP A 15 -35.63 -36.79 11.92
N PRO A 16 -35.00 -35.61 11.81
CA PRO A 16 -34.67 -35.08 10.51
C PRO A 16 -33.48 -35.88 9.99
N SER A 17 -33.52 -36.27 8.72
CA SER A 17 -32.38 -36.79 7.95
C SER A 17 -31.14 -35.86 7.94
N LEU A 18 -31.21 -34.73 8.64
CA LEU A 18 -30.18 -33.73 8.83
C LEU A 18 -29.78 -33.61 10.30
N SER A 19 -28.67 -34.24 10.69
CA SER A 19 -28.13 -34.07 12.04
C SER A 19 -27.68 -32.62 12.28
N ARG A 20 -27.78 -32.13 13.53
CA ARG A 20 -27.26 -30.80 13.93
C ARG A 20 -25.81 -30.57 13.48
N ARG A 21 -24.98 -31.62 13.53
CA ARG A 21 -23.58 -31.59 13.07
C ARG A 21 -23.46 -31.41 11.56
N THR A 22 -24.33 -32.07 10.80
CA THR A 22 -24.39 -31.93 9.33
C THR A 22 -24.82 -30.53 8.93
N PHE A 23 -25.81 -29.96 9.64
CA PHE A 23 -26.26 -28.58 9.43
C PHE A 23 -25.16 -27.55 9.73
N LEU A 24 -24.44 -27.69 10.84
CA LEU A 24 -23.33 -26.79 11.17
C LEU A 24 -22.18 -26.88 10.15
N LYS A 25 -21.88 -28.08 9.65
CA LYS A 25 -20.86 -28.27 8.62
C LYS A 25 -21.24 -27.62 7.28
N SER A 26 -22.48 -27.81 6.84
CA SER A 26 -22.93 -27.25 5.55
C SER A 26 -23.01 -25.73 5.57
N THR A 27 -23.55 -25.16 6.66
CA THR A 27 -23.63 -23.70 6.83
C THR A 27 -22.24 -23.05 6.94
N ALA A 28 -21.31 -23.68 7.67
CA ALA A 28 -19.92 -23.21 7.74
C ALA A 28 -19.22 -23.23 6.37
N ALA A 29 -19.42 -24.28 5.57
CA ALA A 29 -18.82 -24.40 4.24
C ALA A 29 -19.34 -23.31 3.29
N VAL A 30 -20.66 -23.06 3.29
CA VAL A 30 -21.28 -22.00 2.47
C VAL A 30 -20.78 -20.61 2.90
N ALA A 31 -20.70 -20.35 4.21
CA ALA A 31 -20.20 -19.08 4.73
C ALA A 31 -18.73 -18.84 4.34
N ALA A 32 -17.88 -19.87 4.40
CA ALA A 32 -16.48 -19.77 3.99
C ALA A 32 -16.34 -19.47 2.48
N ALA A 33 -17.14 -20.11 1.64
CA ALA A 33 -17.14 -19.86 0.19
C ALA A 33 -17.56 -18.41 -0.14
N ALA A 34 -18.58 -17.88 0.55
CA ALA A 34 -19.01 -16.50 0.38
C ALA A 34 -17.93 -15.49 0.83
N ALA A 35 -17.23 -15.78 1.93
CA ALA A 35 -16.16 -14.93 2.45
C ALA A 35 -14.89 -14.93 1.57
N ALA A 36 -14.66 -16.00 0.80
CA ALA A 36 -13.53 -16.10 -0.13
C ALA A 36 -13.75 -15.33 -1.44
N GLY A 37 -15.00 -15.00 -1.80
CA GLY A 37 -15.36 -14.31 -3.04
C GLY A 37 -14.57 -13.00 -3.29
N PRO A 38 -14.41 -12.10 -2.31
CA PRO A 38 -13.61 -10.89 -2.45
C PRO A 38 -12.12 -11.13 -2.71
N LEU A 39 -11.57 -12.27 -2.27
CA LEU A 39 -10.16 -12.63 -2.48
C LEU A 39 -9.90 -13.09 -3.93
N LEU A 40 -10.93 -13.60 -4.61
CA LEU A 40 -10.87 -14.05 -5.99
C LEU A 40 -11.22 -12.94 -6.99
N ARG A 41 -11.61 -11.75 -6.52
CA ARG A 41 -11.86 -10.61 -7.39
C ARG A 41 -10.53 -10.10 -7.95
N PRO A 42 -10.35 -10.04 -9.29
CA PRO A 42 -9.19 -9.39 -9.85
C PRO A 42 -9.22 -7.92 -9.39
N ARG A 43 -8.22 -7.52 -8.61
CA ARG A 43 -8.00 -6.11 -8.33
C ARG A 43 -7.53 -5.49 -9.64
N LYS A 44 -8.20 -4.43 -10.09
CA LYS A 44 -7.62 -3.55 -11.09
C LYS A 44 -6.34 -3.01 -10.46
N ALA A 45 -5.20 -3.55 -10.85
CA ALA A 45 -3.95 -2.86 -10.65
C ALA A 45 -4.06 -1.64 -11.56
N GLU A 46 -4.21 -0.45 -10.97
CA GLU A 46 -3.76 0.74 -11.67
C GLU A 46 -2.26 0.55 -11.78
N ALA A 47 -1.84 -0.05 -12.90
CA ALA A 47 -0.49 0.18 -13.37
C ALA A 47 -0.43 1.69 -13.56
N VAL A 48 0.29 2.37 -12.66
CA VAL A 48 0.77 3.72 -12.91
C VAL A 48 1.68 3.58 -14.12
N THR A 49 1.09 3.67 -15.31
CA THR A 49 1.76 3.55 -16.60
C THR A 49 2.45 4.86 -16.93
N THR A 50 3.33 5.30 -16.04
CA THR A 50 4.37 6.29 -16.27
C THR A 50 5.19 6.34 -14.99
N GLY A 51 6.50 6.15 -15.06
CA GLY A 51 7.41 6.39 -13.94
C GLY A 51 7.50 7.86 -13.50
N GLY A 52 6.42 8.62 -13.62
CA GLY A 52 6.28 9.98 -13.13
C GLY A 52 5.00 10.04 -12.32
N LEU A 53 5.14 10.18 -11.01
CA LEU A 53 4.07 10.74 -10.19
C LEU A 53 3.63 12.06 -10.86
N PRO A 54 2.33 12.42 -10.83
CA PRO A 54 1.92 13.74 -11.29
C PRO A 54 2.80 14.78 -10.61
N ALA A 55 3.28 15.76 -11.39
CA ALA A 55 4.14 16.82 -10.87
C ALA A 55 3.50 17.37 -9.59
N ASP A 56 4.23 17.26 -8.48
CA ASP A 56 3.77 17.75 -7.18
C ASP A 56 3.47 19.24 -7.36
N PRO A 57 2.24 19.72 -7.08
CA PRO A 57 1.87 21.12 -7.30
C PRO A 57 2.73 22.11 -6.51
N ILE A 58 3.50 21.59 -5.54
CA ILE A 58 4.46 22.33 -4.71
C ILE A 58 5.85 22.43 -5.37
N GLU A 59 6.18 21.60 -6.38
CA GLU A 59 7.41 21.68 -7.20
C GLU A 59 7.32 22.80 -8.25
N GLN A 60 7.05 24.03 -7.81
CA GLN A 60 7.16 25.22 -8.65
C GLN A 60 8.51 25.88 -8.39
N ASP A 61 9.13 26.42 -9.45
CA ASP A 61 10.46 27.03 -9.36
C ASP A 61 10.51 28.12 -8.28
N GLU A 62 9.45 28.92 -8.17
CA GLU A 62 9.35 30.05 -7.24
C GLU A 62 9.42 29.62 -5.76
N ASN A 63 8.99 28.40 -5.44
CA ASN A 63 8.91 27.88 -4.07
C ASN A 63 10.17 27.13 -3.64
N ILE A 64 11.12 26.95 -4.54
CA ILE A 64 12.34 26.21 -4.24
C ILE A 64 13.40 27.17 -3.68
N VAL A 65 14.30 26.69 -2.83
CA VAL A 65 15.51 27.39 -2.40
C VAL A 65 16.64 26.36 -2.36
N TYR A 66 17.77 26.65 -3.00
CA TYR A 66 18.95 25.78 -2.89
C TYR A 66 19.76 26.15 -1.66
N SER A 67 20.18 25.13 -0.92
CA SER A 67 20.98 25.28 0.30
C SER A 67 21.93 24.09 0.46
N ALA A 68 22.62 24.03 1.59
CA ALA A 68 23.43 22.89 2.02
C ALA A 68 22.89 22.32 3.33
N CYS A 69 22.81 20.99 3.41
CA CYS A 69 22.45 20.27 4.63
C CYS A 69 23.62 20.29 5.62
N LEU A 70 23.35 20.73 6.85
CA LEU A 70 24.34 20.88 7.92
C LEU A 70 24.15 19.86 9.06
N GLN A 71 23.40 18.78 8.84
CA GLN A 71 23.20 17.73 9.86
C GLN A 71 24.45 16.88 10.11
N CYS A 72 25.37 16.85 9.16
CA CYS A 72 26.67 16.19 9.29
C CYS A 72 27.74 16.99 8.53
N HIS A 73 28.99 16.50 8.56
CA HIS A 73 30.11 17.13 7.85
C HIS A 73 30.07 16.92 6.32
N GLY A 74 29.09 16.18 5.81
CA GLY A 74 28.96 15.86 4.39
C GLY A 74 28.52 17.05 3.53
N GLY A 75 27.90 18.07 4.11
CA GLY A 75 27.55 19.32 3.41
C GLY A 75 26.74 19.08 2.13
N CYS A 76 25.81 18.12 2.13
CA CYS A 76 25.08 17.75 0.91
C CYS A 76 24.23 18.92 0.41
N GLY A 77 24.32 19.26 -0.87
CA GLY A 77 23.42 20.24 -1.47
C GLY A 77 21.98 19.75 -1.44
N ILE A 78 21.07 20.61 -1.02
CA ILE A 78 19.64 20.33 -0.92
C ILE A 78 18.82 21.33 -1.71
N ARG A 79 17.65 20.86 -2.15
CA ARG A 79 16.57 21.64 -2.73
C ARG A 79 15.45 21.69 -1.69
N ALA A 80 15.25 22.86 -1.08
CA ALA A 80 14.24 23.08 -0.05
C ALA A 80 12.99 23.70 -0.68
N LYS A 81 11.81 23.11 -0.43
CA LYS A 81 10.54 23.70 -0.84
C LYS A 81 9.92 24.48 0.30
N VAL A 82 9.66 25.75 0.05
CA VAL A 82 9.13 26.68 1.03
C VAL A 82 7.78 27.17 0.54
N VAL A 83 6.74 26.93 1.34
CA VAL A 83 5.38 27.42 1.10
C VAL A 83 5.01 28.33 2.26
N ASP A 84 4.62 29.56 1.97
CA ASP A 84 4.25 30.57 2.98
C ASP A 84 5.31 30.75 4.09
N GLY A 85 6.59 30.71 3.70
CA GLY A 85 7.73 30.84 4.62
C GLY A 85 8.03 29.58 5.46
N VAL A 86 7.29 28.49 5.27
CA VAL A 86 7.48 27.22 5.97
C VAL A 86 8.15 26.21 5.05
N LEU A 87 9.22 25.57 5.54
CA LEU A 87 9.87 24.45 4.86
C LEU A 87 8.98 23.22 4.91
N VAL A 88 8.45 22.79 3.76
CA VAL A 88 7.50 21.66 3.67
C VAL A 88 8.14 20.38 3.12
N LYS A 89 9.24 20.49 2.38
CA LYS A 89 9.93 19.34 1.79
C LYS A 89 11.40 19.64 1.50
N ILE A 90 12.25 18.62 1.59
CA ILE A 90 13.67 18.65 1.23
C ILE A 90 13.93 17.54 0.23
N ASP A 91 14.54 17.88 -0.90
CA ASP A 91 15.06 16.95 -1.90
C ASP A 91 16.56 17.18 -2.13
N GLY A 92 17.21 16.29 -2.88
CA GLY A 92 18.60 16.47 -3.29
C GLY A 92 18.74 17.59 -4.31
N ASN A 93 19.83 18.37 -4.22
CA ASN A 93 20.17 19.31 -5.28
C ASN A 93 20.81 18.55 -6.47
N PRO A 94 20.17 18.51 -7.66
CA PRO A 94 20.68 17.74 -8.80
C PRO A 94 22.01 18.28 -9.36
N TYR A 95 22.40 19.51 -9.01
CA TYR A 95 23.69 20.10 -9.37
C TYR A 95 24.83 19.67 -8.44
N HIS A 96 24.53 19.24 -7.22
CA HIS A 96 25.53 19.07 -6.17
C HIS A 96 26.20 17.69 -6.20
N PRO A 97 27.54 17.61 -6.11
CA PRO A 97 28.28 16.33 -6.18
C PRO A 97 27.85 15.29 -5.14
N ASN A 98 27.47 15.75 -3.94
CA ASN A 98 27.10 14.88 -2.83
C ASN A 98 25.61 14.49 -2.79
N ALA A 99 24.80 14.93 -3.77
CA ALA A 99 23.35 14.70 -3.77
C ALA A 99 22.84 13.94 -4.99
N ALA A 100 23.68 13.69 -6.01
CA ALA A 100 23.35 12.91 -7.18
C ALA A 100 24.54 12.07 -7.65
N GLU A 101 24.26 10.89 -8.19
CA GLU A 101 25.28 9.95 -8.64
C GLU A 101 26.16 10.52 -9.77
N VAL A 102 27.35 9.94 -9.96
CA VAL A 102 28.23 10.28 -11.07
C VAL A 102 27.55 9.89 -12.38
N GLY A 103 27.04 10.87 -13.14
CA GLY A 103 26.30 10.67 -14.40
C GLY A 103 24.86 11.18 -14.39
N HIS A 104 24.26 11.37 -13.20
CA HIS A 104 22.91 11.92 -13.04
C HIS A 104 22.92 13.37 -12.54
N ARG A 105 24.11 13.97 -12.44
CA ARG A 105 24.30 15.37 -12.04
C ARG A 105 24.01 16.29 -13.20
N LEU A 106 23.14 17.26 -12.97
CA LEU A 106 22.88 18.30 -13.96
C LEU A 106 24.08 19.27 -14.03
N PRO A 107 24.46 19.71 -15.24
CA PRO A 107 25.39 20.83 -15.39
C PRO A 107 24.86 22.06 -14.66
N TYR A 108 25.72 22.83 -13.97
CA TYR A 108 25.32 24.09 -13.32
C TYR A 108 24.72 25.12 -14.27
N ALA A 109 24.99 25.00 -15.58
CA ALA A 109 24.40 25.84 -16.61
C ALA A 109 22.95 25.48 -16.94
N THR A 110 22.44 24.32 -16.51
CA THR A 110 21.06 23.91 -16.75
C THR A 110 20.12 24.86 -16.01
N PRO A 111 19.13 25.48 -16.70
CA PRO A 111 18.17 26.36 -16.07
C PRO A 111 17.46 25.69 -14.90
N ARG A 112 17.14 26.50 -13.90
CA ARG A 112 16.54 26.03 -12.66
C ARG A 112 15.21 25.32 -12.87
N ALA A 113 14.35 25.90 -13.70
CA ALA A 113 13.05 25.35 -14.08
C ALA A 113 13.15 23.94 -14.70
N ASP A 114 14.26 23.61 -15.36
CA ASP A 114 14.46 22.28 -15.95
C ASP A 114 14.94 21.26 -14.90
N SER A 115 15.50 21.72 -13.78
CA SER A 115 16.06 20.89 -12.71
C SER A 115 15.06 20.41 -11.66
N ILE A 116 13.84 20.95 -11.68
CA ILE A 116 12.80 20.64 -10.67
C ILE A 116 12.06 19.34 -10.98
N HIS A 117 12.07 18.91 -12.25
CA HIS A 117 11.34 17.74 -12.75
C HIS A 117 12.21 16.49 -12.92
N THR A 118 13.48 16.55 -12.49
CA THR A 118 14.45 15.46 -12.59
C THR A 118 14.49 14.60 -11.33
#